data_AF-A0A7X7H2V6-F1
#
_entry.id   AF-A0A7X7H2V6-F1
#
_cell.length_a   1.000
_cell.length_b   1.000
_cell.length_c   1.000
_cell.angle_alpha   90.00
_cell.angle_beta   90.00
_cell.angle_gamma   90.00
#
_symmetry.space_group_name_H-M   'P 1'
#
loop_
_entity.id
_entity.type
_entity.pdbx_description
1 polymer ?
#
loop_
_entity_poly.entity_id
_entity_poly.type
_entity_poly.pdbx_seq_one_letter_code
_entity_poly.pdbx_strand_id
1 'polypeptide(L)'
;GQDPNAFALYYSPLQACNFLLSAKNNKTDRYAAKRLLEMPDVKGEIKNSLQQIAAGKKLTTFQRFYLENRRRMLVNEDNFFSSFQLRDRVNKIHDRAKVLPSAYSVAALNKVAEEQAAAHTNSNNLGIDNTFFRTRLPKKVLKNLKGSQRHFNYVKSVEYADFQLMLEQFAKQHTNVLFIIPPINGKWMKYTGLSAKMYQESVAKMEQQLTSQGFENIADLSRRGNEKYFMQDTIHLGWKGWVAVDQAVRPFMKLPNERYNYDMSNYYYSKKWQNKDNVKRVNLTSKDRLKVK
;
A
#
# COMPACT_ATOMS: atom_id res chain seq x y z
N GLY A 1 12.67 -1.00 -3.71
CA GLY A 1 11.57 -0.04 -3.66
C GLY A 1 10.67 -0.30 -4.84
N GLN A 2 9.74 0.61 -5.09
CA GLN A 2 8.83 0.57 -6.23
C GLN A 2 9.53 0.22 -7.57
N ASP A 3 8.91 -0.68 -8.34
CA ASP A 3 9.31 -1.01 -9.72
C ASP A 3 9.01 0.21 -10.63
N PRO A 4 10.01 0.80 -11.31
CA PRO A 4 9.81 1.93 -12.20
C PRO A 4 8.83 1.65 -13.35
N ASN A 5 8.79 0.43 -13.88
CA ASN A 5 7.86 0.07 -14.96
C ASN A 5 6.41 -0.02 -14.45
N ALA A 6 6.22 -0.46 -13.20
CA ALA A 6 4.90 -0.43 -12.58
C ALA A 6 4.48 1.00 -12.23
N PHE A 7 5.42 1.86 -11.79
CA PHE A 7 5.16 3.28 -11.56
C PHE A 7 4.69 3.98 -12.83
N ALA A 8 5.35 3.71 -13.96
CA ALA A 8 5.00 4.25 -15.29
C ALA A 8 3.51 4.12 -15.63
N LEU A 9 2.90 2.99 -15.28
CA LEU A 9 1.48 2.70 -15.58
C LEU A 9 0.50 3.61 -14.83
N TYR A 10 0.93 4.19 -13.72
CA TYR A 10 0.09 5.06 -12.87
C TYR A 10 0.59 6.50 -12.80
N TYR A 11 1.75 6.80 -13.41
CA TYR A 11 2.29 8.14 -13.45
C TYR A 11 1.34 9.08 -14.21
N SER A 12 0.94 10.16 -13.56
CA SER A 12 0.09 11.19 -14.14
C SER A 12 0.86 12.51 -14.29
N PRO A 13 1.12 12.97 -15.53
CA PRO A 13 1.65 14.31 -15.76
C PRO A 13 0.79 15.40 -15.13
N LEU A 14 -0.53 15.20 -15.04
CA LEU A 14 -1.44 16.14 -14.40
C LEU A 14 -1.15 16.25 -12.90
N GLN A 15 -1.03 15.12 -12.22
CA GLN A 15 -0.68 15.09 -10.80
C GLN A 15 0.72 15.66 -10.54
N ALA A 16 1.68 15.42 -11.44
CA ALA A 16 3.01 16.02 -11.36
C ALA A 16 2.97 17.56 -11.48
N CYS A 17 2.18 18.10 -12.41
CA CYS A 17 1.97 19.55 -12.51
C CYS A 17 1.30 20.12 -11.24
N ASN A 18 0.27 19.45 -10.72
CA ASN A 18 -0.41 19.85 -9.48
C ASN A 18 0.57 19.90 -8.29
N PHE A 19 1.40 18.86 -8.16
CA PHE A 19 2.45 18.80 -7.14
C PHE A 19 3.45 19.97 -7.29
N LEU A 20 4.03 20.15 -8.48
CA LEU A 20 5.04 21.19 -8.72
C LEU A 20 4.53 22.60 -8.43
N LEU A 21 3.28 22.90 -8.84
CA LEU A 21 2.66 24.21 -8.63
C LEU A 21 2.31 24.49 -7.17
N SER A 22 2.08 23.44 -6.36
CA SER A 22 1.75 23.54 -4.93
C SER A 22 2.95 23.33 -3.99
N ALA A 23 4.11 22.95 -4.54
CA ALA A 23 5.32 22.69 -3.76
C ALA A 23 5.76 23.94 -2.98
N LYS A 24 5.97 23.76 -1.68
CA LYS A 24 6.43 24.78 -0.72
C LYS A 24 7.93 24.70 -0.46
N ASN A 25 8.64 23.84 -1.17
CA ASN A 25 10.08 23.66 -1.07
C ASN A 25 10.55 23.20 0.33
N ASN A 26 9.71 22.43 1.02
CA ASN A 26 10.05 21.75 2.26
C ASN A 26 10.70 20.38 1.99
N LYS A 27 11.05 19.64 3.04
CA LYS A 27 11.73 18.34 2.92
C LYS A 27 10.88 17.27 2.22
N THR A 28 9.57 17.25 2.45
CA THR A 28 8.61 16.38 1.75
C THR A 28 8.64 16.62 0.25
N ASP A 29 8.52 17.88 -0.17
CA ASP A 29 8.48 18.23 -1.59
C ASP A 29 9.82 17.95 -2.27
N ARG A 30 10.93 18.28 -1.61
CA ARG A 30 12.28 17.96 -2.12
C ARG A 30 12.51 16.46 -2.25
N TYR A 31 12.00 15.67 -1.31
CA TYR A 31 12.09 14.21 -1.36
C TYR A 31 11.25 13.64 -2.50
N ALA A 32 9.97 14.05 -2.62
CA ALA A 32 9.10 13.66 -3.71
C ALA A 32 9.71 14.00 -5.08
N ALA A 33 10.24 15.21 -5.23
CA ALA A 33 10.89 15.64 -6.47
C ALA A 33 12.09 14.77 -6.84
N LYS A 34 12.95 14.43 -5.87
CA LYS A 34 14.08 13.50 -6.10
C LYS A 34 13.61 12.11 -6.52
N ARG A 35 12.59 11.58 -5.88
CA ARG A 35 12.05 10.25 -6.21
C ARG A 35 11.38 10.21 -7.58
N LEU A 36 10.65 11.26 -7.95
CA LEU A 36 10.08 11.38 -9.30
C LEU A 36 11.16 11.48 -10.38
N LEU A 37 12.29 12.14 -10.10
CA LEU A 37 13.42 12.20 -11.05
C LEU A 37 14.12 10.86 -11.28
N GLU A 38 13.93 9.88 -10.40
CA GLU A 38 14.43 8.51 -10.58
C GLU A 38 13.52 7.67 -11.49
N MET A 39 12.37 8.20 -11.93
CA MET A 39 11.38 7.51 -12.77
C MET A 39 11.56 7.84 -14.25
N PRO A 40 11.44 6.86 -15.17
CA PRO A 40 11.81 7.01 -16.58
C PRO A 40 10.88 7.93 -17.39
N ASP A 41 9.61 8.08 -17.00
CA ASP A 41 8.59 8.81 -17.78
C ASP A 41 8.53 10.31 -17.49
N VAL A 42 9.34 10.79 -16.55
CA VAL A 42 9.44 12.21 -16.22
C VAL A 42 10.36 12.91 -17.22
N LYS A 43 9.78 13.74 -18.10
CA LYS A 43 10.47 14.38 -19.23
C LYS A 43 10.13 15.87 -19.37
N GLY A 44 10.89 16.56 -20.23
CA GLY A 44 10.66 17.96 -20.61
C GLY A 44 10.67 18.92 -19.41
N GLU A 45 9.84 19.96 -19.50
CA GLU A 45 9.78 21.00 -18.46
C GLU A 45 9.27 20.51 -17.10
N ILE A 46 8.52 19.41 -17.05
CA ILE A 46 8.17 18.76 -15.77
C ILE A 46 9.44 18.25 -15.08
N LYS A 47 10.33 17.59 -15.83
CA LYS A 47 11.63 17.12 -15.31
C LYS A 47 12.49 18.30 -14.83
N ASN A 48 12.59 19.36 -15.63
CA ASN A 48 13.37 20.55 -15.28
C ASN A 48 12.83 21.23 -14.01
N SER A 49 11.49 21.30 -13.88
CA SER A 49 10.82 21.83 -12.69
C SER A 49 11.05 20.95 -11.45
N LEU A 50 11.06 19.62 -11.61
CA LEU A 50 11.40 18.70 -10.51
C LEU A 50 12.85 18.86 -10.07
N GLN A 51 13.79 19.07 -11.00
CA GLN A 51 15.19 19.37 -10.64
C GLN A 51 15.29 20.65 -9.81
N GLN A 52 14.53 21.68 -10.17
CA GLN A 52 14.46 22.95 -9.44
C GLN A 52 13.99 22.74 -7.99
N ILE A 53 12.86 22.02 -7.80
CA ILE A 53 12.33 21.70 -6.48
C ILE A 53 13.29 20.79 -5.70
N ALA A 54 13.84 19.76 -6.32
CA ALA A 54 14.80 18.84 -5.69
C ALA A 54 16.06 19.55 -5.17
N ALA A 55 16.51 20.59 -5.88
CA ALA A 55 17.65 21.44 -5.53
C ALA A 55 17.32 22.48 -4.45
N GLY A 56 16.08 22.53 -3.95
CA GLY A 56 15.70 23.50 -2.94
C GLY A 56 15.40 24.89 -3.50
N LYS A 57 15.14 25.02 -4.80
CA LYS A 57 14.91 26.31 -5.47
C LYS A 57 13.42 26.49 -5.80
N LYS A 58 12.97 27.76 -5.88
CA LYS A 58 11.62 28.08 -6.37
C LYS A 58 11.54 27.88 -7.88
N LEU A 59 10.35 27.54 -8.38
CA LEU A 59 10.06 27.55 -9.81
C LEU A 59 10.29 28.95 -10.40
N THR A 60 10.85 28.99 -11.60
CA THR A 60 10.95 30.25 -12.37
C THR A 60 9.57 30.68 -12.89
N THR A 61 9.45 31.93 -13.31
CA THR A 61 8.22 32.45 -13.95
C THR A 61 7.85 31.62 -15.18
N PHE A 62 8.83 31.27 -16.01
CA PHE A 62 8.61 30.43 -17.19
C PHE A 62 8.12 29.01 -16.81
N GLN A 63 8.76 28.37 -15.82
CA GLN A 63 8.33 27.04 -15.36
C GLN A 63 6.90 27.07 -14.82
N ARG A 64 6.55 28.06 -14.00
CA ARG A 64 5.19 28.23 -13.49
C ARG A 64 4.19 28.42 -14.63
N PHE A 65 4.49 29.32 -15.58
CA PHE A 65 3.66 29.53 -16.76
C PHE A 65 3.45 28.25 -17.58
N TYR A 66 4.53 27.50 -17.86
CA TYR A 66 4.44 26.23 -18.59
C TYR A 66 3.55 25.23 -17.85
N LEU A 67 3.78 25.03 -16.55
CA LEU A 67 3.06 24.05 -15.74
C LEU A 67 1.58 24.40 -15.60
N GLU A 68 1.21 25.68 -15.46
CA GLU A 68 -0.18 26.12 -15.40
C GLU A 68 -0.94 25.84 -16.70
N ASN A 69 -0.31 26.14 -17.85
CA ASN A 69 -0.89 25.83 -19.16
C ASN A 69 -1.00 24.32 -19.41
N ARG A 70 0.06 23.56 -19.08
CA ARG A 70 0.06 22.10 -19.24
C ARG A 70 -0.99 21.45 -18.33
N ARG A 71 -1.13 21.92 -17.08
CA ARG A 71 -2.19 21.47 -16.16
C ARG A 71 -3.57 21.73 -16.74
N ARG A 72 -3.84 22.93 -17.26
CA ARG A 72 -5.15 23.27 -17.86
C ARG A 72 -5.50 22.34 -19.03
N MET A 73 -4.55 22.06 -19.92
CA MET A 73 -4.73 21.11 -21.02
C MET A 73 -5.07 19.70 -20.50
N LEU A 74 -4.29 19.21 -19.54
CA LEU A 74 -4.46 17.85 -19.00
C LEU A 74 -5.75 17.68 -18.19
N VAL A 75 -6.22 18.71 -17.48
CA VAL A 75 -7.53 18.69 -16.80
C VAL A 75 -8.65 18.57 -17.82
N ASN A 76 -8.57 19.29 -18.94
CA ASN A 76 -9.57 19.21 -20.00
C ASN A 76 -9.61 17.81 -20.64
N GLU A 77 -8.44 17.19 -20.85
CA GLU A 77 -8.35 15.80 -21.30
C GLU A 77 -8.95 14.83 -20.28
N ASP A 78 -8.57 14.96 -19.00
CA ASP A 78 -9.06 14.07 -17.92
C ASP A 78 -10.58 14.13 -17.77
N ASN A 79 -11.16 15.33 -17.81
CA ASN A 79 -12.61 15.53 -17.75
C ASN A 79 -13.37 14.86 -18.92
N PHE A 80 -12.73 14.75 -20.09
CA PHE A 80 -13.36 14.15 -21.27
C PHE A 80 -13.14 12.63 -21.33
N PHE A 81 -11.98 12.11 -20.94
CA PHE A 81 -11.60 10.71 -21.22
C PHE A 81 -11.68 9.76 -20.02
N SER A 82 -11.60 10.24 -18.77
CA SER A 82 -11.53 9.37 -17.59
C SER A 82 -12.77 8.49 -17.38
N SER A 83 -13.96 9.00 -17.73
CA SER A 83 -15.23 8.30 -17.58
C SER A 83 -15.36 7.07 -18.48
N PHE A 84 -14.74 7.07 -19.66
CA PHE A 84 -14.81 5.97 -20.63
C PHE A 84 -13.95 4.75 -20.25
N GLN A 85 -13.02 4.90 -19.30
CA GLN A 85 -12.03 3.86 -18.95
C GLN A 85 -12.38 3.05 -17.70
N LEU A 86 -13.46 3.40 -16.99
CA LEU A 86 -13.85 2.71 -15.76
C LEU A 86 -14.52 1.37 -16.07
N ARG A 87 -13.91 0.27 -15.60
CA ARG A 87 -14.53 -1.06 -15.67
C ARG A 87 -15.64 -1.17 -14.63
N ASP A 88 -16.88 -1.27 -15.09
CA ASP A 88 -18.02 -1.53 -14.22
C ASP A 88 -17.93 -2.94 -13.58
N ARG A 89 -18.10 -3.01 -12.26
CA ARG A 89 -18.12 -4.25 -11.48
C ARG A 89 -19.41 -4.42 -10.68
N VAL A 90 -20.39 -3.54 -10.83
CA VAL A 90 -21.64 -3.52 -10.04
C VAL A 90 -22.40 -4.84 -10.18
N ASN A 91 -22.63 -5.32 -11.41
CA ASN A 91 -23.31 -6.61 -11.65
C ASN A 91 -22.57 -7.79 -11.01
N LYS A 92 -21.23 -7.81 -11.12
CA LYS A 92 -20.40 -8.84 -10.49
C LYS A 92 -20.51 -8.81 -8.96
N ILE A 93 -20.61 -7.62 -8.36
CA ILE A 93 -20.81 -7.48 -6.91
C ILE A 93 -22.20 -7.99 -6.51
N HIS A 94 -23.25 -7.60 -7.23
CA HIS A 94 -24.62 -8.09 -6.97
C HIS A 94 -24.72 -9.62 -7.06
N ASP A 95 -24.12 -10.23 -8.08
CA ASP A 95 -24.12 -11.68 -8.22
C ASP A 95 -23.40 -12.38 -7.07
N ARG A 96 -22.28 -11.82 -6.59
CA ARG A 96 -21.55 -12.38 -5.45
C ARG A 96 -22.24 -12.13 -4.11
N ALA A 97 -23.06 -11.09 -4.00
CA ALA A 97 -23.84 -10.82 -2.80
C ALA A 97 -24.96 -11.85 -2.57
N LYS A 98 -25.44 -12.54 -3.62
CA LYS A 98 -26.52 -13.54 -3.53
C LYS A 98 -26.20 -14.73 -2.63
N VAL A 99 -24.91 -15.04 -2.43
CA VAL A 99 -24.47 -16.17 -1.57
C VAL A 99 -24.25 -15.75 -0.11
N LEU A 100 -24.41 -14.47 0.22
CA LEU A 100 -24.17 -13.96 1.57
C LEU A 100 -25.39 -14.22 2.47
N PRO A 101 -25.19 -14.37 3.80
CA PRO A 101 -26.30 -14.43 4.75
C PRO A 101 -27.09 -13.11 4.73
N SER A 102 -28.41 -13.19 4.93
CA SER A 102 -29.30 -12.02 4.99
C SER A 102 -29.04 -11.12 6.20
N ALA A 103 -28.54 -11.69 7.30
CA ALA A 103 -28.11 -10.97 8.49
C ALA A 103 -26.59 -11.05 8.66
N TYR A 104 -25.99 -9.94 9.12
CA TYR A 104 -24.56 -9.89 9.39
C TYR A 104 -24.17 -10.82 10.54
N SER A 105 -23.35 -11.83 10.25
CA SER A 105 -22.76 -12.71 11.24
C SER A 105 -21.37 -13.12 10.77
N VAL A 106 -20.34 -12.84 11.58
CA VAL A 106 -18.96 -13.22 11.27
C VAL A 106 -18.82 -14.73 11.10
N ALA A 107 -19.54 -15.51 11.91
CA ALA A 107 -19.55 -16.97 11.79
C ALA A 107 -20.17 -17.43 10.45
N ALA A 108 -21.31 -16.84 10.05
CA ALA A 108 -21.96 -17.17 8.78
C ALA A 108 -21.11 -16.73 7.58
N LEU A 109 -20.51 -15.53 7.62
CA LEU A 109 -19.60 -15.05 6.59
C LEU A 109 -18.36 -15.94 6.46
N ASN A 110 -17.80 -16.40 7.57
CA ASN A 110 -16.68 -17.34 7.55
C ASN A 110 -17.08 -18.70 6.93
N LYS A 111 -18.30 -19.19 7.18
CA LYS A 111 -18.80 -20.41 6.55
C LYS A 111 -18.87 -20.26 5.03
N VAL A 112 -19.47 -19.17 4.54
CA VAL A 112 -19.51 -18.88 3.08
C VAL A 112 -18.09 -18.73 2.52
N ALA A 113 -17.20 -18.05 3.23
CA ALA A 113 -15.80 -17.89 2.84
C ALA A 113 -15.08 -19.24 2.71
N GLU A 114 -15.30 -20.17 3.64
CA GLU A 114 -14.72 -21.52 3.62
C GLU A 114 -15.22 -22.35 2.45
N GLU A 115 -16.53 -22.35 2.20
CA GLU A 115 -17.15 -23.07 1.08
C GLU A 115 -16.62 -22.56 -0.27
N GLN A 116 -16.61 -21.24 -0.47
CA GLN A 116 -16.09 -20.62 -1.69
C GLN A 116 -14.59 -20.90 -1.86
N ALA A 117 -13.80 -20.76 -0.80
CA ALA A 117 -12.36 -21.01 -0.88
C ALA A 117 -12.06 -22.49 -1.20
N ALA A 118 -12.76 -23.44 -0.57
CA ALA A 118 -12.56 -24.85 -0.81
C ALA A 118 -12.81 -25.24 -2.28
N ALA A 119 -13.84 -24.68 -2.91
CA ALA A 119 -14.13 -24.90 -4.33
C ALA A 119 -13.04 -24.32 -5.25
N HIS A 120 -12.36 -23.26 -4.82
CA HIS A 120 -11.40 -22.51 -5.61
C HIS A 120 -9.92 -22.83 -5.32
N THR A 121 -9.59 -23.62 -4.29
CA THR A 121 -8.19 -23.94 -3.93
C THR A 121 -7.93 -25.45 -3.81
N ASN A 122 -8.59 -26.26 -4.63
CA ASN A 122 -8.52 -27.73 -4.59
C ASN A 122 -7.51 -28.35 -5.59
N SER A 123 -6.83 -27.54 -6.42
CA SER A 123 -5.86 -28.04 -7.42
C SER A 123 -4.42 -28.13 -6.91
N ASN A 124 -4.11 -27.61 -5.72
CA ASN A 124 -2.75 -27.54 -5.20
C ASN A 124 -2.70 -27.60 -3.67
N ASN A 125 -1.56 -28.00 -3.13
CA ASN A 125 -1.36 -28.15 -1.68
C ASN A 125 -0.94 -26.85 -0.97
N LEU A 126 -0.70 -25.77 -1.71
CA LEU A 126 -0.29 -24.46 -1.19
C LEU A 126 -1.49 -23.60 -0.75
N GLY A 127 -2.72 -24.02 -1.04
CA GLY A 127 -3.93 -23.25 -0.72
C GLY A 127 -4.05 -21.98 -1.56
N ILE A 128 -3.51 -22.01 -2.78
CA ILE A 128 -3.56 -20.90 -3.75
C ILE A 128 -4.75 -21.13 -4.69
N ASP A 129 -5.42 -20.05 -5.12
CA ASP A 129 -6.49 -20.11 -6.12
C ASP A 129 -6.09 -20.94 -7.35
N ASN A 130 -7.01 -21.78 -7.82
CA ASN A 130 -6.81 -22.70 -8.93
C ASN A 130 -6.37 -22.00 -10.21
N THR A 131 -6.96 -20.84 -10.52
CA THR A 131 -6.64 -20.09 -11.74
C THR A 131 -5.27 -19.45 -11.61
N PHE A 132 -4.98 -18.83 -10.46
CA PHE A 132 -3.67 -18.26 -10.19
C PHE A 132 -2.57 -19.33 -10.26
N PHE A 133 -2.76 -20.47 -9.61
CA PHE A 133 -1.78 -21.55 -9.59
C PHE A 133 -1.48 -22.07 -10.99
N ARG A 134 -2.53 -22.35 -11.79
CA ARG A 134 -2.38 -22.83 -13.18
C ARG A 134 -1.67 -21.82 -14.07
N THR A 135 -2.00 -20.53 -13.95
CA THR A 135 -1.53 -19.49 -14.89
C THR A 135 -0.20 -18.87 -14.50
N ARG A 136 0.09 -18.74 -13.21
CA ARG A 136 1.27 -18.05 -12.68
C ARG A 136 2.31 -19.00 -12.10
N LEU A 137 1.94 -20.21 -11.70
CA LEU A 137 2.82 -21.17 -11.03
C LEU A 137 2.90 -22.52 -11.76
N PRO A 138 3.07 -22.57 -13.10
CA PRO A 138 3.28 -23.83 -13.79
C PRO A 138 4.54 -24.54 -13.27
N LYS A 139 4.61 -25.87 -13.40
CA LYS A 139 5.66 -26.72 -12.82
C LYS A 139 7.09 -26.19 -13.00
N LYS A 140 7.42 -25.67 -14.20
CA LYS A 140 8.74 -25.08 -14.49
C LYS A 140 9.04 -23.84 -13.64
N VAL A 141 8.07 -22.94 -13.51
CA VAL A 141 8.19 -21.74 -12.66
C VAL A 141 8.29 -22.14 -11.20
N LEU A 142 7.42 -23.05 -10.75
CA LEU A 142 7.39 -23.51 -9.36
C LEU A 142 8.75 -24.08 -8.94
N LYS A 143 9.38 -24.93 -9.78
CA LYS A 143 10.72 -25.49 -9.54
C LYS A 143 11.77 -24.40 -9.26
N ASN A 144 11.73 -23.29 -9.99
CA ASN A 144 12.68 -22.18 -9.85
C ASN A 144 12.40 -21.31 -8.62
N LEU A 145 11.19 -21.36 -8.06
CA LEU A 145 10.79 -20.56 -6.91
C LEU A 145 11.09 -21.23 -5.56
N LYS A 146 11.44 -22.52 -5.55
CA LYS A 146 11.82 -23.22 -4.32
C LYS A 146 13.09 -22.60 -3.73
N GLY A 147 12.99 -22.04 -2.53
CA GLY A 147 14.13 -21.39 -1.86
C GLY A 147 14.58 -20.06 -2.48
N SER A 148 13.88 -19.52 -3.48
CA SER A 148 14.33 -18.31 -4.21
C SER A 148 14.31 -17.03 -3.38
N GLN A 149 13.60 -17.02 -2.24
CA GLN A 149 13.39 -15.82 -1.42
C GLN A 149 14.20 -15.84 -0.10
N ARG A 150 15.14 -16.78 0.06
CA ARG A 150 15.96 -16.91 1.29
C ARG A 150 16.75 -15.64 1.65
N HIS A 151 17.12 -14.85 0.66
CA HIS A 151 17.92 -13.63 0.83
C HIS A 151 17.11 -12.35 0.66
N PHE A 152 15.79 -12.43 0.55
CA PHE A 152 14.94 -11.25 0.47
C PHE A 152 14.99 -10.48 1.80
N ASN A 153 14.92 -9.15 1.71
CA ASN A 153 14.94 -8.27 2.87
C ASN A 153 14.01 -7.06 2.64
N TYR A 154 12.95 -6.97 3.43
CA TYR A 154 11.97 -5.88 3.43
C TYR A 154 12.22 -4.86 4.56
N VAL A 155 13.18 -5.12 5.44
CA VAL A 155 13.56 -4.23 6.54
C VAL A 155 14.30 -3.00 5.98
N LYS A 156 15.10 -3.18 4.93
CA LYS A 156 15.87 -2.09 4.28
C LYS A 156 15.22 -1.70 2.96
N SER A 157 14.61 -0.52 2.90
CA SER A 157 13.91 -0.09 1.68
C SER A 157 13.77 1.43 1.59
N VAL A 158 13.87 1.96 0.37
CA VAL A 158 13.48 3.34 0.05
C VAL A 158 11.97 3.56 0.27
N GLU A 159 11.17 2.49 0.21
CA GLU A 159 9.72 2.54 0.32
C GLU A 159 9.24 3.10 1.66
N TYR A 160 10.02 2.98 2.74
CA TYR A 160 9.66 3.60 4.03
C TYR A 160 9.60 5.14 3.95
N ALA A 161 10.43 5.73 3.09
CA ALA A 161 10.44 7.17 2.87
C ALA A 161 9.42 7.59 1.80
N ASP A 162 9.12 6.74 0.82
CA ASP A 162 7.98 6.93 -0.09
C ASP A 162 6.65 6.85 0.68
N PHE A 163 6.51 5.89 1.59
CA PHE A 163 5.38 5.76 2.52
C PHE A 163 5.19 7.02 3.37
N GLN A 164 6.28 7.67 3.79
CA GLN A 164 6.21 8.93 4.53
C GLN A 164 5.58 10.08 3.71
N LEU A 165 5.72 10.10 2.37
CA LEU A 165 5.02 11.08 1.52
C LEU A 165 3.50 10.95 1.66
N MET A 166 3.01 9.72 1.69
CA MET A 166 1.58 9.44 1.83
C MET A 166 1.10 9.81 3.26
N LEU A 167 1.86 9.48 4.31
CA LEU A 167 1.52 9.87 5.68
C LEU A 167 1.45 11.40 5.86
N GLU A 168 2.40 12.14 5.26
CA GLU A 168 2.35 13.61 5.25
C GLU A 168 1.10 14.14 4.54
N GLN A 169 0.66 13.49 3.47
CA GLN A 169 -0.55 13.91 2.78
C GLN A 169 -1.80 13.69 3.64
N PHE A 170 -1.90 12.54 4.31
CA PHE A 170 -3.00 12.29 5.26
C PHE A 170 -2.98 13.27 6.42
N ALA A 171 -1.80 13.61 6.95
CA ALA A 171 -1.69 14.58 8.03
C ALA A 171 -2.12 15.99 7.60
N LYS A 172 -1.70 16.45 6.42
CA LYS A 172 -2.13 17.74 5.85
C LYS A 172 -3.64 17.82 5.63
N GLN A 173 -4.28 16.71 5.33
CA GLN A 173 -5.73 16.61 5.11
C GLN A 173 -6.51 16.29 6.38
N HIS A 174 -5.83 16.08 7.52
CA HIS A 174 -6.44 15.66 8.78
C HIS A 174 -7.25 14.36 8.68
N THR A 175 -6.85 13.48 7.77
CA THR A 175 -7.57 12.25 7.46
C THR A 175 -7.41 11.22 8.58
N ASN A 176 -8.51 10.64 9.04
CA ASN A 176 -8.48 9.42 9.85
C ASN A 176 -8.22 8.20 8.97
N VAL A 177 -7.24 7.37 9.30
CA VAL A 177 -6.80 6.27 8.42
C VAL A 177 -6.68 4.97 9.18
N LEU A 178 -7.31 3.91 8.67
CA LEU A 178 -7.07 2.54 9.09
C LEU A 178 -6.04 1.88 8.16
N PHE A 179 -4.89 1.48 8.71
CA PHE A 179 -3.88 0.72 8.00
C PHE A 179 -4.13 -0.78 8.17
N ILE A 180 -4.03 -1.55 7.08
CA ILE A 180 -4.16 -3.01 7.10
C ILE A 180 -2.83 -3.59 6.67
N ILE A 181 -2.23 -4.41 7.54
CA ILE A 181 -0.99 -5.12 7.25
C ILE A 181 -1.36 -6.59 6.95
N PRO A 182 -1.46 -7.02 5.68
CA PRO A 182 -1.78 -8.41 5.35
C PRO A 182 -0.63 -9.34 5.77
N PRO A 183 -0.85 -10.65 5.89
CA PRO A 183 0.24 -11.62 5.97
C PRO A 183 0.73 -12.06 4.59
N ILE A 184 1.75 -12.91 4.56
CA ILE A 184 2.13 -13.72 3.40
C ILE A 184 1.60 -15.14 3.63
N ASN A 185 1.14 -15.83 2.58
CA ASN A 185 0.70 -17.22 2.69
C ASN A 185 1.82 -18.07 3.30
N GLY A 186 1.57 -18.71 4.43
CA GLY A 186 2.59 -19.38 5.22
C GLY A 186 3.17 -20.62 4.54
N LYS A 187 2.36 -21.35 3.75
CA LYS A 187 2.85 -22.46 2.92
C LYS A 187 3.76 -21.96 1.81
N TRP A 188 3.40 -20.83 1.20
CA TRP A 188 4.22 -20.18 0.18
C TRP A 188 5.56 -19.68 0.75
N MET A 189 5.51 -18.97 1.87
CA MET A 189 6.70 -18.48 2.60
C MET A 189 7.66 -19.63 2.93
N LYS A 190 7.14 -20.78 3.39
CA LYS A 190 7.94 -21.99 3.62
C LYS A 190 8.55 -22.54 2.32
N TYR A 191 7.79 -22.57 1.24
CA TYR A 191 8.24 -23.09 -0.06
C TYR A 191 9.37 -22.26 -0.67
N THR A 192 9.23 -20.94 -0.66
CA THR A 192 10.21 -20.01 -1.22
C THR A 192 11.37 -19.74 -0.27
N GLY A 193 11.26 -20.14 0.99
CA GLY A 193 12.27 -19.91 2.03
C GLY A 193 12.32 -18.47 2.54
N LEU A 194 11.27 -17.68 2.31
CA LEU A 194 11.16 -16.32 2.82
C LEU A 194 11.13 -16.32 4.36
N SER A 195 11.93 -15.45 4.98
CA SER A 195 12.10 -15.43 6.42
C SER A 195 10.90 -14.77 7.12
N ALA A 196 10.18 -15.57 7.93
CA ALA A 196 9.11 -15.07 8.79
C ALA A 196 9.61 -14.03 9.80
N LYS A 197 10.84 -14.20 10.32
CA LYS A 197 11.47 -13.24 11.23
C LYS A 197 11.69 -11.90 10.54
N MET A 198 12.29 -11.90 9.36
CA MET A 198 12.55 -10.69 8.57
C MET A 198 11.24 -9.98 8.23
N TYR A 199 10.21 -10.75 7.85
CA TYR A 199 8.90 -10.20 7.56
C TYR A 199 8.29 -9.49 8.79
N GLN A 200 8.30 -10.14 9.95
CA GLN A 200 7.79 -9.55 11.20
C GLN A 200 8.62 -8.34 11.68
N GLU A 201 9.92 -8.31 11.40
CA GLU A 201 10.76 -7.13 11.65
C GLU A 201 10.36 -5.95 10.74
N SER A 202 10.03 -6.21 9.47
CA SER A 202 9.50 -5.17 8.58
C SER A 202 8.14 -4.63 9.04
N VAL A 203 7.28 -5.50 9.59
CA VAL A 203 5.99 -5.11 10.19
C VAL A 203 6.20 -4.20 11.39
N ALA A 204 7.05 -4.62 12.35
CA ALA A 204 7.38 -3.80 13.53
C ALA A 204 7.94 -2.42 13.13
N LYS A 205 8.73 -2.36 12.06
CA LYS A 205 9.25 -1.11 11.52
C LYS A 205 8.16 -0.21 10.96
N MET A 206 7.22 -0.75 10.18
CA MET A 206 6.05 0.01 9.71
C MET A 206 5.18 0.51 10.86
N GLU A 207 4.87 -0.37 11.83
CA GLU A 207 4.10 -0.01 13.04
C GLU A 207 4.78 1.13 13.80
N GLN A 208 6.10 1.07 14.03
CA GLN A 208 6.81 2.16 14.69
C GLN A 208 6.69 3.49 13.92
N GLN A 209 6.87 3.48 12.60
CA GLN A 209 6.75 4.70 11.80
C GLN A 209 5.34 5.30 11.88
N LEU A 210 4.31 4.46 11.90
CA LEU A 210 2.92 4.87 12.06
C LEU A 210 2.65 5.44 13.45
N THR A 211 2.87 4.63 14.50
CA THR A 211 2.44 4.99 15.86
C THR A 211 3.23 6.16 16.44
N SER A 212 4.51 6.30 16.11
CA SER A 212 5.32 7.44 16.56
C SER A 212 4.89 8.79 15.98
N GLN A 213 3.99 8.79 14.99
CA GLN A 213 3.45 10.00 14.37
C GLN A 213 1.94 10.15 14.63
N GLY A 214 1.36 9.31 15.50
CA GLY A 214 -0.05 9.36 15.88
C GLY A 214 -1.00 8.51 15.00
N PHE A 215 -0.48 7.73 14.04
CA PHE A 215 -1.31 6.80 13.27
C PHE A 215 -1.50 5.48 14.04
N GLU A 216 -2.53 5.43 14.88
CA GLU A 216 -2.76 4.31 15.81
C GLU A 216 -3.77 3.26 15.32
N ASN A 217 -4.51 3.56 14.25
CA ASN A 217 -5.51 2.64 13.69
C ASN A 217 -4.83 1.65 12.75
N ILE A 218 -4.37 0.53 13.30
CA ILE A 218 -3.64 -0.51 12.56
C ILE A 218 -4.31 -1.88 12.80
N ALA A 219 -4.77 -2.50 11.72
CA ALA A 219 -5.16 -3.91 11.68
C ALA A 219 -3.96 -4.76 11.23
N ASP A 220 -3.15 -5.21 12.20
CA ASP A 220 -2.04 -6.14 11.96
C ASP A 220 -2.56 -7.58 11.78
N LEU A 221 -2.63 -8.02 10.52
CA LEU A 221 -3.00 -9.38 10.14
C LEU A 221 -1.76 -10.23 9.77
N SER A 222 -0.55 -9.69 9.93
CA SER A 222 0.69 -10.22 9.35
C SER A 222 1.08 -11.62 9.84
N ARG A 223 0.50 -12.06 10.96
CA ARG A 223 0.74 -13.38 11.58
C ARG A 223 -0.28 -14.44 11.19
N ARG A 224 -1.31 -14.08 10.42
CA ARG A 224 -2.45 -14.96 10.08
C ARG A 224 -2.22 -15.76 8.79
N GLY A 225 -1.01 -15.73 8.24
CA GLY A 225 -0.67 -16.38 6.97
C GLY A 225 -0.78 -17.91 6.93
N ASN A 226 -0.79 -18.57 8.10
CA ASN A 226 -0.99 -20.01 8.23
C ASN A 226 -2.48 -20.40 8.37
N GLU A 227 -3.38 -19.42 8.54
CA GLU A 227 -4.80 -19.70 8.64
C GLU A 227 -5.36 -20.15 7.29
N LYS A 228 -6.13 -21.25 7.30
CA LYS A 228 -6.73 -21.81 6.09
C LYS A 228 -7.63 -20.78 5.44
N TYR A 229 -7.49 -20.59 4.13
CA TYR A 229 -8.31 -19.68 3.31
C TYR A 229 -8.18 -18.18 3.64
N PHE A 230 -7.19 -17.81 4.46
CA PHE A 230 -6.93 -16.40 4.78
C PHE A 230 -6.34 -15.64 3.58
N MET A 231 -5.54 -16.33 2.77
CA MET A 231 -4.90 -15.80 1.56
C MET A 231 -5.57 -16.41 0.32
N GLN A 232 -5.75 -15.60 -0.73
CA GLN A 232 -6.22 -16.08 -2.03
C GLN A 232 -5.07 -16.71 -2.81
N ASP A 233 -3.88 -16.12 -2.71
CA ASP A 233 -2.68 -16.57 -3.39
C ASP A 233 -1.44 -16.46 -2.48
N THR A 234 -0.31 -16.01 -3.03
CA THR A 234 0.96 -15.89 -2.32
C THR A 234 1.00 -14.68 -1.38
N ILE A 235 0.36 -13.56 -1.74
CA ILE A 235 0.49 -12.26 -1.05
C ILE A 235 -0.84 -11.49 -0.90
N HIS A 236 -1.91 -11.88 -1.60
CA HIS A 236 -3.20 -11.19 -1.52
C HIS A 236 -4.16 -11.86 -0.53
N LEU A 237 -4.87 -11.04 0.26
CA LEU A 237 -5.93 -11.48 1.14
C LEU A 237 -7.02 -12.22 0.35
N GLY A 238 -7.47 -13.34 0.91
CA GLY A 238 -8.53 -14.17 0.35
C GLY A 238 -9.79 -14.15 1.19
N TRP A 239 -10.64 -15.14 1.00
CA TRP A 239 -11.99 -15.21 1.56
C TRP A 239 -12.06 -14.89 3.05
N LYS A 240 -11.37 -15.64 3.93
CA LYS A 240 -11.38 -15.36 5.37
C LYS A 240 -10.55 -14.11 5.75
N GLY A 241 -9.56 -13.77 4.93
CA GLY A 241 -8.78 -12.54 5.09
C GLY A 241 -9.65 -11.30 4.94
N TRP A 242 -10.56 -11.27 3.96
CA TRP A 242 -11.49 -10.17 3.76
C TRP A 242 -12.57 -10.09 4.84
N VAL A 243 -13.01 -11.22 5.41
CA VAL A 243 -13.89 -11.21 6.60
C VAL A 243 -13.16 -10.62 7.82
N ALA A 244 -11.85 -10.83 7.96
CA ALA A 244 -11.05 -10.20 9.01
C ALA A 244 -10.86 -8.68 8.77
N VAL A 245 -10.65 -8.28 7.52
CA VAL A 245 -10.61 -6.86 7.15
C VAL A 245 -11.94 -6.17 7.44
N ASP A 246 -13.06 -6.78 7.06
CA ASP A 246 -14.40 -6.24 7.35
C ASP A 246 -14.62 -6.02 8.84
N GLN A 247 -14.18 -6.94 9.70
CA GLN A 247 -14.26 -6.78 11.15
C GLN A 247 -13.44 -5.60 11.69
N ALA A 248 -12.38 -5.16 10.99
CA ALA A 248 -11.62 -3.96 11.35
C ALA A 248 -12.24 -2.69 10.74
N VAL A 249 -12.66 -2.76 9.47
CA VAL A 249 -13.21 -1.63 8.72
C VAL A 249 -14.59 -1.23 9.22
N ARG A 250 -15.49 -2.18 9.45
CA ARG A 250 -16.89 -1.91 9.84
C ARG A 250 -17.02 -1.08 11.11
N PRO A 251 -16.33 -1.36 12.24
CA PRO A 251 -16.34 -0.47 13.40
C PRO A 251 -15.59 0.84 13.15
N PHE A 252 -14.49 0.82 12.39
CA PHE A 252 -13.74 2.05 12.05
C PHE A 252 -14.62 3.05 11.27
N MET A 253 -15.42 2.57 10.31
CA MET A 253 -16.35 3.40 9.53
C MET A 253 -17.50 4.00 10.35
N LYS A 254 -17.71 3.56 11.60
CA LYS A 254 -18.68 4.15 12.53
C LYS A 254 -18.08 5.27 13.39
N LEU A 255 -16.76 5.45 13.36
CA LEU A 255 -16.12 6.53 14.08
C LEU A 255 -16.55 7.88 13.48
N PRO A 256 -16.67 8.93 14.30
CA PRO A 256 -17.03 10.25 13.82
C PRO A 256 -15.94 10.78 12.87
N ASN A 257 -16.39 11.54 11.86
CA ASN A 257 -15.49 12.22 10.95
C ASN A 257 -14.98 13.51 11.59
N GLU A 258 -13.87 13.42 12.31
CA GLU A 258 -13.24 14.53 13.02
C GLU A 258 -11.90 14.91 12.41
N ARG A 259 -11.36 16.06 12.82
CA ARG A 259 -10.04 16.53 12.39
C ARG A 259 -8.96 15.82 13.21
N TYR A 260 -8.14 15.00 12.56
CA TYR A 260 -7.00 14.34 13.21
C TYR A 260 -5.71 15.13 13.03
N ASN A 261 -4.96 15.30 14.13
CA ASN A 261 -3.64 15.91 14.11
C ASN A 261 -2.57 14.85 14.35
N TYR A 262 -1.47 14.97 13.62
CA TYR A 262 -0.38 14.00 13.61
C TYR A 262 0.95 14.70 13.81
N ASP A 263 1.85 14.06 14.56
CA ASP A 263 3.18 14.58 14.90
C ASP A 263 4.20 14.12 13.87
N MET A 264 4.17 14.77 12.71
CA MET A 264 4.95 14.35 11.56
C MET A 264 6.45 14.58 11.74
N SER A 265 7.26 13.57 11.38
CA SER A 265 8.71 13.63 11.53
C SER A 265 9.47 13.45 10.21
N ASN A 266 10.24 14.49 9.88
CA ASN A 266 11.20 14.50 8.79
C ASN A 266 12.32 13.44 8.91
N TYR A 267 12.45 12.79 10.06
CA TYR A 267 13.38 11.67 10.26
C TYR A 267 13.09 10.50 9.31
N TYR A 268 11.82 10.26 9.01
CA TYR A 268 11.38 9.10 8.23
C TYR A 268 11.75 9.16 6.74
N TYR A 269 12.12 10.34 6.22
CA TYR A 269 12.73 10.47 4.90
C TYR A 269 14.22 10.08 4.85
N SER A 270 14.89 9.94 5.99
CA SER A 270 16.34 9.75 6.05
C SER A 270 16.79 8.36 5.56
N LYS A 271 18.00 8.28 5.00
CA LYS A 271 18.66 7.00 4.74
C LYS A 271 18.90 6.19 6.02
N LYS A 272 19.07 6.87 7.17
CA LYS A 272 19.15 6.24 8.49
C LYS A 272 17.89 5.42 8.79
N TRP A 273 16.69 5.99 8.59
CA TRP A 273 15.45 5.23 8.77
C TRP A 273 15.29 4.13 7.71
N GLN A 274 15.51 4.45 6.42
CA GLN A 274 15.39 3.47 5.32
C GLN A 274 16.24 2.21 5.57
N ASN A 275 17.43 2.35 6.17
CA ASN A 275 18.36 1.26 6.46
C ASN A 275 18.31 0.71 7.90
N LYS A 276 17.50 1.29 8.79
CA LYS A 276 17.40 0.84 10.19
C LYS A 276 16.85 -0.57 10.29
N ASP A 277 17.50 -1.40 11.09
CA ASP A 277 17.09 -2.74 11.47
C ASP A 277 16.91 -2.84 12.99
N ASN A 278 16.58 -4.04 13.49
CA ASN A 278 16.41 -4.36 14.91
C ASN A 278 15.36 -3.46 15.59
N VAL A 279 14.30 -3.14 14.84
CA VAL A 279 13.21 -2.30 15.33
C VAL A 279 12.30 -3.10 16.26
N LYS A 280 12.11 -2.63 17.49
CA LYS A 280 11.26 -3.30 18.48
C LYS A 280 9.79 -3.15 18.10
N ARG A 281 9.03 -4.23 18.26
CA ARG A 281 7.58 -4.23 18.04
C ARG A 281 6.89 -3.26 19.00
N VAL A 282 5.88 -2.57 18.49
CA VAL A 282 5.00 -1.71 19.28
C VAL A 282 3.87 -2.57 19.85
N ASN A 283 3.50 -2.36 21.11
CA ASN A 283 2.32 -3.01 21.67
C ASN A 283 1.07 -2.20 21.33
N LEU A 284 0.28 -2.70 20.37
CA LEU A 284 -0.94 -2.04 19.89
C LEU A 284 -2.19 -2.32 20.74
N THR A 285 -2.09 -3.15 21.80
CA THR A 285 -3.28 -3.51 22.61
C THR A 285 -3.71 -2.46 23.62
N SER A 286 -2.87 -1.46 23.89
CA SER A 286 -3.18 -0.34 24.80
C SER A 286 -2.73 0.97 24.16
N LYS A 287 -3.68 1.68 23.53
CA LYS A 287 -3.43 2.95 22.84
C LYS A 287 -2.91 4.03 23.81
N ASP A 288 -3.27 3.97 25.09
CA ASP A 288 -2.80 4.90 26.13
C ASP A 288 -1.27 4.87 26.33
N ARG A 289 -0.63 3.73 26.07
CA ARG A 289 0.84 3.58 26.16
C ARG A 289 1.58 4.11 24.94
N LEU A 290 0.88 4.47 23.85
CA LEU A 290 1.48 5.01 22.63
C LEU A 290 1.74 6.51 22.74
N LYS A 291 1.01 7.21 23.61
CA LYS A 291 1.16 8.65 23.89
C LYS A 291 2.30 8.98 24.86
N VAL A 292 2.92 7.98 25.46
CA VAL A 292 4.04 8.15 26.40
C VAL A 292 5.36 7.90 25.66
N LYS A 293 5.90 8.93 25.01
CA LYS A 293 7.34 9.03 24.67
C LYS A 293 7.75 10.43 24.25
#